data_AF-A0AA48HM15-F1
#
_entry.id   AF-A0AA48HM15-F1
#
_cell.length_a   1.000
_cell.length_b   1.000
_cell.length_c   1.000
_cell.angle_alpha   90.00
_cell.angle_beta   90.00
_cell.angle_gamma   90.00
#
_symmetry.space_group_name_H-M   'P 1'
#
loop_
_entity.id
_entity.type
_entity.pdbx_description
1 polymer ?
#
loop_
_entity_poly.entity_id
_entity_poly.type
_entity_poly.pdbx_seq_one_letter_code
_entity_poly.pdbx_strand_id
1 'polypeptide(L)'
;MGHELLGSHRVGERFKLLSYLPLHQEAPVRGEFQSYKPQEQWLLIDFQVDNNLAMELKDLLRKDIAGFLVKGDVAGLSQPK
;
A
#
# COMPACT_ATOMS: atom_id res chain seq x y z
N MET A 1 10.78 -10.91 14.29
CA MET A 1 10.59 -10.64 12.85
C MET A 1 9.23 -9.97 12.70
N GLY A 2 9.19 -8.76 12.12
CA GLY A 2 7.98 -7.94 12.04
C GLY A 2 7.34 -7.96 10.66
N HIS A 3 6.03 -7.81 10.62
CA HIS A 3 5.26 -7.58 9.40
C HIS A 3 4.27 -6.45 9.65
N GLU A 4 3.94 -5.70 8.61
CA GLU A 4 2.96 -4.64 8.65
C GLU A 4 1.77 -4.99 7.76
N LEU A 5 0.55 -4.90 8.29
CA LEU A 5 -0.67 -5.09 7.50
C LEU A 5 -0.92 -3.81 6.70
N LEU A 6 -0.79 -3.90 5.39
CA LEU A 6 -1.04 -2.77 4.49
C LEU A 6 -2.54 -2.57 4.24
N GLY A 7 -3.30 -3.66 4.19
CA GLY A 7 -4.73 -3.58 3.90
C GLY A 7 -5.47 -4.90 4.04
N SER A 8 -6.77 -4.79 4.31
CA SER A 8 -7.70 -5.92 4.33
C SER A 8 -8.96 -5.51 3.57
N HIS A 9 -9.22 -6.19 2.46
CA HIS A 9 -10.40 -5.95 1.63
C HIS A 9 -11.29 -7.17 1.64
N ARG A 10 -12.53 -7.00 2.09
CA ARG A 10 -13.55 -8.05 2.02
C ARG A 10 -14.40 -7.81 0.78
N VAL A 11 -14.46 -8.79 -0.12
CA VAL A 11 -15.31 -8.74 -1.31
C VAL A 11 -16.51 -9.65 -1.05
N GLY A 12 -17.57 -9.06 -0.50
CA GLY A 12 -18.72 -9.83 0.00
C GLY A 12 -18.37 -10.67 1.23
N GLU A 13 -19.20 -11.66 1.56
CA GLU A 13 -19.01 -12.41 2.81
C GLU A 13 -17.94 -13.50 2.73
N ARG A 14 -17.69 -14.00 1.52
CA ARG A 14 -16.93 -15.24 1.29
C ARG A 14 -15.57 -15.02 0.64
N PHE A 15 -15.20 -13.79 0.30
CA PHE A 15 -13.90 -13.49 -0.29
C PHE A 15 -13.17 -12.43 0.51
N LYS A 16 -11.89 -12.66 0.76
CA LYS A 16 -11.02 -11.74 1.49
C LYS A 16 -9.65 -11.65 0.82
N LEU A 17 -9.19 -10.42 0.63
CA LEU A 17 -7.84 -10.08 0.26
C LEU A 17 -7.13 -9.48 1.49
N LEU A 18 -5.94 -9.99 1.78
CA LEU A 18 -5.03 -9.44 2.78
C LEU A 18 -3.73 -9.04 2.09
N SER A 19 -3.22 -7.85 2.41
CA SER A 19 -1.94 -7.36 1.90
C SER A 19 -1.03 -6.99 3.05
N TYR A 20 0.23 -7.43 3.02
CA TYR A 20 1.21 -7.14 4.06
C TYR A 20 2.59 -6.83 3.49
N LEU A 21 3.40 -6.19 4.33
CA LEU A 21 4.79 -5.87 4.09
C LEU A 21 5.68 -6.56 5.14
N PRO A 22 6.52 -7.54 4.75
CA PRO A 22 7.56 -8.07 5.60
C PRO A 22 8.62 -6.99 5.84
N LEU A 23 9.00 -6.77 7.11
CA LEU A 23 10.07 -5.85 7.48
C LEU A 23 11.40 -6.63 7.47
N HIS A 24 11.97 -6.85 6.29
CA HIS A 24 13.29 -7.47 6.08
C HIS A 24 14.24 -6.50 5.38
N GLN A 25 15.56 -6.69 5.59
CA GLN A 25 16.57 -5.67 5.30
C GLN A 25 16.88 -5.45 3.80
N GLU A 26 16.60 -6.42 2.93
CA GLU A 26 17.14 -6.39 1.56
C GLU A 26 16.20 -5.75 0.52
N ALA A 27 14.88 -5.83 0.69
CA ALA A 27 13.91 -5.10 -0.14
C ALA A 27 12.49 -5.16 0.46
N PRO A 28 11.69 -4.08 0.33
CA PRO A 28 10.27 -4.13 0.64
C PRO A 28 9.56 -4.93 -0.44
N VAL A 29 8.93 -6.04 -0.04
CA VAL A 29 8.16 -6.91 -0.92
C VAL A 29 6.73 -6.96 -0.42
N ARG A 30 5.73 -6.74 -1.28
CA ARG A 30 4.31 -6.86 -0.89
C ARG A 30 3.86 -8.31 -1.04
N GLY A 31 3.29 -8.88 0.02
CA GLY A 31 2.60 -10.17 -0.03
C GLY A 31 1.09 -9.96 -0.09
N GLU A 32 0.41 -10.67 -0.99
CA GLU A 32 -1.06 -10.64 -1.12
C GLU A 32 -1.67 -12.03 -1.01
N PHE A 33 -2.70 -12.17 -0.18
CA PHE A 33 -3.37 -13.43 0.14
C PHE A 33 -4.82 -13.31 -0.26
N GLN A 34 -5.24 -14.17 -1.18
CA GLN A 34 -6.63 -14.26 -1.60
C GLN A 34 -7.24 -15.50 -0.98
N SER A 35 -8.28 -15.31 -0.17
CA SER A 35 -8.97 -16.39 0.53
C SER A 35 -10.43 -16.45 0.13
N TYR A 36 -10.94 -17.67 -0.08
CA TYR A 36 -12.33 -17.95 -0.38
C TYR A 36 -12.94 -18.89 0.68
N LYS A 37 -14.18 -18.63 1.07
CA LYS A 37 -14.93 -19.38 2.08
C LYS A 37 -16.12 -20.10 1.42
N PRO A 38 -15.94 -21.31 0.84
CA PRO A 38 -17.03 -22.04 0.19
C PRO A 38 -18.12 -22.50 1.16
N GLN A 39 -17.73 -22.84 2.39
CA GLN A 39 -18.63 -23.24 3.49
C GLN A 39 -18.25 -22.48 4.76
N GLU A 40 -17.88 -23.16 5.84
CA GLU A 40 -17.45 -22.54 7.10
C GLU A 40 -15.93 -22.41 7.25
N GLN A 41 -15.16 -22.85 6.24
CA GLN A 41 -13.70 -22.83 6.27
C GLN A 41 -13.13 -21.88 5.21
N TRP A 42 -12.16 -21.06 5.61
CA TRP A 42 -11.40 -20.23 4.69
C TRP A 42 -10.31 -21.05 4.02
N LEU A 43 -10.24 -20.96 2.69
CA LEU A 43 -9.23 -21.59 1.86
C LEU A 43 -8.37 -20.49 1.23
N LEU A 44 -7.05 -20.62 1.33
CA LEU A 44 -6.13 -19.82 0.53
C LEU A 44 -6.21 -20.33 -0.91
N ILE A 45 -6.60 -19.45 -1.84
CA ILE A 45 -6.76 -19.81 -3.25
C ILE A 45 -5.67 -19.21 -4.14
N ASP A 46 -5.05 -18.12 -3.71
CA ASP A 46 -3.93 -17.49 -4.41
C ASP A 46 -3.00 -16.75 -3.44
N PHE A 47 -1.71 -16.70 -3.79
CA PHE A 47 -0.68 -15.95 -3.09
C PHE A 47 0.25 -15.28 -4.10
N GLN A 48 0.39 -13.97 -3.98
CA GLN A 48 1.23 -13.17 -4.87
C GLN A 48 2.29 -12.41 -4.09
N VAL A 49 3.43 -12.22 -4.73
CA VAL A 49 4.59 -11.50 -4.21
C VAL A 49 4.97 -10.45 -5.24
N ASP A 50 4.85 -9.18 -4.85
CA ASP A 50 5.11 -8.05 -5.73
C ASP A 50 6.33 -7.26 -5.26
N ASN A 51 7.30 -7.09 -6.18
CA ASN A 51 8.53 -6.34 -5.98
C ASN A 51 8.45 -4.89 -6.49
N ASN A 52 7.34 -4.48 -7.11
CA ASN A 52 7.12 -3.11 -7.59
C ASN A 52 6.70 -2.15 -6.49
N LEU A 53 6.47 -2.63 -5.26
CA LEU A 53 6.09 -1.79 -4.12
C LEU A 53 7.03 -0.60 -3.91
N ALA A 54 8.35 -0.80 -4.09
CA ALA A 54 9.32 0.29 -3.96
C ALA A 54 9.09 1.43 -4.98
N MET A 55 8.67 1.08 -6.20
CA MET A 55 8.37 2.05 -7.25
C MET A 55 7.05 2.79 -6.97
N GLU A 56 6.01 2.06 -6.58
CA GLU A 56 4.74 2.65 -6.14
C GLU A 56 4.92 3.62 -4.98
N LEU A 57 5.69 3.21 -3.95
CA LEU A 57 6.01 4.07 -2.80
C LEU A 57 6.77 5.33 -3.24
N LYS A 58 7.75 5.19 -4.14
CA LYS A 58 8.50 6.35 -4.65
C LYS A 58 7.59 7.33 -5.39
N ASP A 59 6.66 6.84 -6.18
CA ASP A 59 5.72 7.69 -6.92
C ASP A 59 4.65 8.31 -6.02
N LEU A 60 4.17 7.58 -5.01
CA LEU A 60 3.28 8.12 -3.97
C LEU A 60 3.97 9.24 -3.17
N LEU A 61 5.21 9.00 -2.71
CA LEU A 61 6.00 10.01 -2.00
C LEU A 61 6.25 11.24 -2.87
N ARG A 62 6.58 11.06 -4.16
CA ARG A 62 6.74 12.18 -5.10
C ARG A 62 5.46 12.99 -5.25
N LYS A 63 4.31 12.33 -5.39
CA LYS A 63 3.00 13.00 -5.51
C LYS A 63 2.62 13.74 -4.22
N ASP A 64 2.92 13.17 -3.07
CA ASP A 64 2.66 13.80 -1.78
C ASP A 64 3.55 15.03 -1.57
N ILE A 65 4.85 14.91 -1.84
CA ILE A 65 5.79 16.05 -1.83
C ILE A 65 5.37 17.11 -2.84
N ALA A 66 5.04 16.74 -4.08
CA ALA A 66 4.58 17.69 -5.09
C ALA A 66 3.26 18.37 -4.68
N GLY A 67 2.32 17.63 -4.08
CA GLY A 67 1.09 18.18 -3.53
C GLY A 67 1.33 19.12 -2.34
N PHE A 68 2.35 18.83 -1.53
CA PHE A 68 2.81 19.70 -0.46
C PHE A 68 3.43 21.00 -1.01
N LEU A 69 4.28 20.91 -2.05
CA LEU A 69 4.85 22.09 -2.72
C LEU A 69 3.77 22.97 -3.37
N VAL A 70 2.79 22.36 -4.05
CA VAL A 70 1.66 23.09 -4.65
C VAL A 70 0.79 23.78 -3.60
N LYS A 71 0.61 23.17 -2.42
CA LYS A 71 -0.14 23.78 -1.30
C LYS A 71 0.67 24.81 -0.50
N GLY A 72 2.00 24.75 -0.55
CA GLY A 72 2.92 25.61 0.21
C GLY A 72 3.33 26.91 -0.49
N ASP A 73 3.26 27.01 -1.82
CA ASP A 73 3.93 28.08 -2.58
C ASP A 73 3.08 29.32 -2.92
N VAL A 74 1.86 29.46 -2.40
CA VAL A 74 1.06 30.71 -2.58
C VAL A 74 1.07 31.66 -1.38
N ALA A 75 1.79 31.33 -0.31
CA ALA A 75 1.89 32.18 0.89
C ALA A 75 3.30 32.76 1.07
N GLY A 76 3.85 33.44 0.05
CA GLY A 76 5.21 34.01 0.23
C GLY A 76 5.79 34.95 -0.82
N LEU A 77 5.13 35.18 -1.97
CA LEU A 77 5.65 36.11 -2.98
C LEU A 77 4.65 37.25 -3.24
N SER A 78 4.29 37.98 -2.19
CA SER A 78 3.95 39.39 -2.35
C SER A 78 5.25 40.18 -2.38
N GLN A 79 5.76 40.49 -3.57
CA GLN A 79 6.51 41.73 -3.69
C GLN A 79 5.51 42.88 -3.53
N PRO A 80 5.81 43.87 -2.68
CA PRO A 80 6.18 45.13 -3.29
C PRO A 80 7.19 45.96 -2.47
N LYS A 81 8.22 46.46 -3.15
CA LYS A 81 8.41 47.92 -3.30
C LYS A 81 9.39 48.23 -4.41
#